data_AF-A0A133NYV5-F1
#
_entry.id   AF-A0A133NYV5-F1
#
_cell.length_a   1.000
_cell.length_b   1.000
_cell.length_c   1.000
_cell.angle_alpha   90.00
_cell.angle_beta   90.00
_cell.angle_gamma   90.00
#
_symmetry.space_group_name_H-M   'P 1'
#
loop_
_entity.id
_entity.type
_entity.pdbx_description
1 polymer ?
#
loop_
_entity_poly.entity_id
_entity_poly.type
_entity_poly.pdbx_seq_one_letter_code
_entity_poly.pdbx_strand_id
1 'polypeptide(L)'
;MSTLGEKMEPITRQCERCNKSFTITDKRAKHKKFCSGYCRVMACKERTQRLRDQARDYAYAQLTLKDYEREKDFKALREHVEQLEAQALADREFISLLEITLPRMISTGYLTINENSTMASYWMNTLKESDVDWDKLLKPVPISFIDKPSLEIQNETATLLQEQQEYEQNTQPVQFDNDADYLPW
;
A
#
# COMPACT_ATOMS: atom_id res chain seq x y z
N MET A 1 -64.49 42.01 14.69
CA MET A 1 -63.56 42.90 13.96
C MET A 1 -62.81 42.05 12.95
N SER A 2 -63.23 42.11 11.68
CA SER A 2 -62.77 41.25 10.61
C SER A 2 -61.48 41.82 10.03
N THR A 3 -60.33 41.19 10.30
CA THR A 3 -59.11 41.47 9.53
C THR A 3 -59.32 40.96 8.12
N LEU A 4 -59.66 41.86 7.21
CA LEU A 4 -59.65 41.63 5.77
C LEU A 4 -58.26 41.14 5.38
N GLY A 5 -58.14 39.82 5.23
CA GLY A 5 -56.98 39.19 4.61
C GLY A 5 -56.83 39.79 3.22
N GLU A 6 -55.81 40.61 3.06
CA GLU A 6 -55.42 41.27 1.83
C GLU A 6 -55.30 40.21 0.72
N LYS A 7 -56.28 40.17 -0.19
CA LYS A 7 -56.40 39.15 -1.23
C LYS A 7 -55.23 39.30 -2.20
N MET A 8 -54.35 38.32 -2.21
CA MET A 8 -53.25 38.23 -3.17
C MET A 8 -53.78 37.71 -4.52
N GLU A 9 -53.29 38.25 -5.63
CA GLU A 9 -53.59 37.70 -6.95
C GLU A 9 -53.04 36.27 -7.06
N PRO A 10 -53.84 35.32 -7.61
CA PRO A 10 -53.42 33.94 -7.72
C PRO A 10 -52.22 33.83 -8.65
N ILE A 11 -51.09 33.37 -8.13
CA ILE A 11 -49.88 33.14 -8.93
C ILE A 11 -49.86 31.70 -9.42
N THR A 12 -49.78 31.50 -10.74
CA THR A 12 -49.51 30.19 -11.36
C THR A 12 -48.01 29.89 -11.37
N ARG A 13 -47.64 28.71 -10.86
CA ARG A 13 -46.26 28.17 -10.85
C ARG A 13 -46.26 26.74 -11.37
N GLN A 14 -45.11 26.26 -11.84
CA GLN A 14 -44.90 24.85 -12.17
C GLN A 14 -44.16 24.14 -11.05
N CYS A 15 -44.54 22.90 -10.76
CA CYS A 15 -43.86 22.08 -9.77
C CYS A 15 -42.49 21.64 -10.28
N GLU A 16 -41.43 21.90 -9.51
CA GLU A 16 -40.04 21.52 -9.88
C GLU A 16 -39.82 20.00 -10.07
N ARG A 17 -40.73 19.15 -9.56
CA ARG A 17 -40.64 17.69 -9.69
C ARG A 17 -41.49 17.13 -10.83
N CYS A 18 -42.79 17.41 -10.80
CA CYS A 18 -43.75 16.78 -11.72
C CYS A 18 -44.17 17.68 -12.88
N ASN A 19 -43.63 18.90 -12.97
CA ASN A 19 -43.94 19.92 -13.98
C ASN A 19 -45.42 20.31 -14.09
N LYS A 20 -46.28 19.85 -13.17
CA LYS A 20 -47.68 20.25 -13.12
C LYS A 20 -47.81 21.71 -12.69
N SER A 21 -48.63 22.47 -13.41
CA SER A 21 -49.02 23.82 -13.01
C SER A 21 -49.91 23.78 -11.77
N PHE A 22 -49.67 24.67 -10.81
CA PHE A 22 -50.51 24.87 -9.62
C PHE A 22 -50.63 26.35 -9.29
N THR A 23 -51.73 26.72 -8.64
CA THR A 23 -52.03 28.09 -8.23
C THR A 23 -51.70 28.29 -6.76
N ILE A 24 -51.17 29.48 -6.45
CA ILE A 24 -50.87 29.92 -5.09
C ILE A 24 -51.80 31.09 -4.79
N THR A 25 -52.70 30.90 -3.84
CA THR A 25 -53.66 31.92 -3.39
C THR A 25 -53.23 32.63 -2.10
N ASP A 26 -52.33 32.02 -1.32
CA ASP A 26 -51.89 32.53 -0.02
C ASP A 26 -50.54 33.25 -0.09
N LYS A 27 -50.46 34.45 0.54
CA LYS A 27 -49.20 35.21 0.68
C LYS A 27 -48.08 34.40 1.33
N ARG A 28 -48.39 33.56 2.32
CA ARG A 28 -47.42 32.68 3.00
C ARG A 28 -46.84 31.61 2.09
N ALA A 29 -47.57 31.21 1.06
CA ALA A 29 -47.17 30.19 0.12
C ALA A 29 -46.51 30.77 -1.15
N LYS A 30 -46.21 32.07 -1.21
CA LYS A 30 -45.57 32.73 -2.37
C LYS A 30 -44.26 32.06 -2.83
N HIS A 31 -43.51 31.45 -1.90
CA HIS A 31 -42.25 30.73 -2.17
C HIS A 31 -42.43 29.22 -2.37
N LYS A 32 -43.67 28.71 -2.49
CA LYS A 32 -43.95 27.29 -2.68
C LYS A 32 -43.45 26.85 -4.06
N LYS A 33 -42.55 25.87 -4.09
CA LYS A 33 -41.92 25.30 -5.30
C LYS A 33 -42.57 24.01 -5.79
N PHE A 34 -43.30 23.32 -4.92
CA PHE A 34 -43.88 22.01 -5.18
C PHE A 34 -45.40 22.08 -5.11
N CYS A 35 -46.12 21.40 -6.01
CA CYS A 35 -47.58 21.40 -6.00
C CYS A 35 -48.17 20.75 -4.72
N SER A 36 -47.51 19.70 -4.20
CA SER A 36 -47.91 18.97 -3.01
C SER A 36 -46.75 18.69 -2.05
N GLY A 37 -47.07 18.39 -0.79
CA GLY A 37 -46.10 17.92 0.20
C GLY A 37 -45.38 16.64 -0.24
N TYR A 38 -46.09 15.74 -0.91
CA TYR A 38 -45.50 14.54 -1.51
C TYR A 38 -44.41 14.85 -2.53
N CYS A 39 -44.65 15.81 -3.44
CA CYS A 39 -43.63 16.21 -4.41
C CYS A 39 -42.39 16.81 -3.75
N ARG A 40 -42.55 17.54 -2.63
CA ARG A 40 -41.43 18.06 -1.84
C ARG A 40 -40.61 16.92 -1.21
N VAL A 41 -41.28 15.99 -0.51
CA VAL A 41 -40.60 14.87 0.17
C VAL A 41 -39.82 14.02 -0.82
N MET A 42 -40.43 13.69 -1.96
CA MET A 42 -39.76 12.87 -2.96
C MET A 42 -38.58 13.59 -3.63
N ALA A 43 -38.71 14.88 -3.95
CA ALA A 43 -37.59 15.64 -4.48
C ALA A 43 -36.42 15.72 -3.47
N CYS A 44 -36.71 15.85 -2.17
CA CYS A 44 -35.71 15.76 -1.13
C CYS A 44 -35.05 14.37 -1.07
N LYS A 45 -35.83 13.29 -1.13
CA LYS A 45 -35.31 11.91 -1.14
C LYS A 45 -34.40 11.65 -2.35
N GLU A 46 -34.85 12.01 -3.55
CA GLU A 46 -34.09 11.86 -4.80
C GLU A 46 -32.77 12.64 -4.73
N ARG A 47 -32.79 13.87 -4.19
CA ARG A 47 -31.56 14.66 -3.98
C ARG A 47 -30.61 13.99 -3.00
N THR A 48 -31.09 13.52 -1.85
CA THR A 48 -30.25 12.85 -0.86
C THR A 48 -29.66 11.55 -1.41
N GLN A 49 -30.44 10.79 -2.17
CA GLN A 49 -29.96 9.57 -2.81
C GLN A 49 -28.87 9.86 -3.83
N ARG A 50 -29.06 10.87 -4.70
CA ARG A 50 -28.03 11.31 -5.64
C ARG A 50 -26.73 11.71 -4.95
N LEU A 51 -26.80 12.43 -3.82
CA LEU A 51 -25.60 12.81 -3.06
C LEU A 51 -24.89 11.58 -2.46
N ARG A 52 -25.65 10.59 -1.97
CA ARG A 52 -25.08 9.33 -1.46
C ARG A 52 -24.41 8.53 -2.57
N ASP A 53 -25.04 8.44 -3.73
CA ASP A 53 -24.48 7.71 -4.88
C ASP A 53 -23.22 8.42 -5.39
N GLN A 54 -23.21 9.75 -5.48
CA GLN A 54 -22.00 10.52 -5.81
C GLN A 54 -20.87 10.31 -4.81
N ALA A 55 -21.17 10.29 -3.51
CA ALA A 55 -20.17 10.02 -2.49
C ALA A 55 -19.62 8.58 -2.59
N ARG A 56 -20.47 7.60 -2.92
CA ARG A 56 -20.07 6.22 -3.16
C ARG A 56 -19.14 6.10 -4.37
N ASP A 57 -19.51 6.71 -5.49
CA ASP A 57 -18.73 6.69 -6.72
C ASP A 57 -17.36 7.35 -6.52
N TYR A 58 -17.32 8.47 -5.79
CA TYR A 58 -16.08 9.14 -5.46
C TYR A 58 -15.18 8.28 -4.56
N ALA A 59 -15.75 7.63 -3.55
CA ALA A 59 -15.00 6.71 -2.69
C ALA A 59 -14.41 5.53 -3.48
N TYR A 60 -15.17 4.95 -4.42
CA TYR A 60 -14.65 3.89 -5.29
C TYR A 60 -13.55 4.41 -6.22
N ALA A 61 -13.71 5.58 -6.83
CA ALA A 61 -12.66 6.16 -7.67
C ALA A 61 -11.36 6.39 -6.87
N GLN A 62 -11.46 6.87 -5.63
CA GLN A 62 -10.30 7.04 -4.76
C GLN A 62 -9.63 5.70 -4.41
N LEU A 63 -10.40 4.65 -4.13
CA LEU A 63 -9.85 3.33 -3.87
C LEU A 63 -9.12 2.79 -5.10
N THR A 64 -9.72 2.90 -6.29
CA THR A 64 -9.08 2.42 -7.52
C THR A 64 -7.77 3.15 -7.84
N LEU A 65 -7.69 4.45 -7.54
CA LEU A 65 -6.45 5.21 -7.72
C LEU A 65 -5.37 4.74 -6.74
N LYS A 66 -5.72 4.51 -5.48
CA LYS A 66 -4.79 3.97 -4.48
C LYS A 66 -4.32 2.56 -4.83
N ASP A 67 -5.19 1.72 -5.37
CA ASP A 67 -4.82 0.37 -5.81
C ASP A 67 -3.78 0.44 -6.94
N TYR A 68 -4.02 1.32 -7.91
CA TYR A 68 -3.07 1.57 -8.99
C TYR A 68 -1.72 2.11 -8.49
N GLU A 69 -1.73 3.07 -7.56
CA GLU A 69 -0.51 3.59 -6.94
C GLU A 69 0.26 2.49 -6.21
N ARG A 70 -0.42 1.66 -5.41
CA ARG A 70 0.19 0.52 -4.72
C ARG A 70 0.81 -0.46 -5.72
N GLU A 71 0.09 -0.86 -6.76
CA GLU A 71 0.61 -1.77 -7.78
C GLU A 71 1.85 -1.23 -8.48
N LYS A 72 1.87 0.07 -8.77
CA LYS A 72 3.03 0.75 -9.34
C LYS A 72 4.23 0.69 -8.39
N ASP A 73 4.02 0.98 -7.11
CA ASP A 73 5.08 0.95 -6.11
C ASP A 73 5.60 -0.48 -5.89
N PHE A 74 4.72 -1.47 -5.82
CA PHE A 74 5.10 -2.89 -5.75
C PHE A 74 5.91 -3.33 -6.97
N LYS A 75 5.58 -2.84 -8.17
CA LYS A 75 6.36 -3.13 -9.36
C LYS A 75 7.78 -2.55 -9.25
N ALA A 76 7.90 -1.29 -8.86
CA ALA A 76 9.21 -0.66 -8.66
C ALA A 76 10.04 -1.37 -7.59
N LEU A 77 9.40 -1.81 -6.49
CA LEU A 77 10.06 -2.58 -5.44
C LEU A 77 10.58 -3.92 -5.95
N ARG A 78 9.78 -4.64 -6.74
CA ARG A 78 10.22 -5.91 -7.36
C ARG A 78 11.42 -5.73 -8.27
N GLU A 79 11.40 -4.70 -9.13
CA GLU A 79 12.54 -4.38 -10.00
C GLU A 79 13.81 -4.09 -9.19
N HIS A 80 13.69 -3.38 -8.07
CA HIS A 80 14.82 -3.11 -7.18
C HIS A 80 15.33 -4.36 -6.46
N VAL A 81 14.43 -5.25 -6.01
CA VAL A 81 14.80 -6.53 -5.40
C VAL A 81 15.54 -7.41 -6.41
N GLU A 82 15.05 -7.51 -7.64
CA GLU A 82 15.71 -8.28 -8.71
C GLU A 82 17.12 -7.76 -8.99
N GLN A 83 17.32 -6.44 -8.99
CA GLN A 83 18.64 -5.83 -9.14
C GLN A 83 19.59 -6.18 -7.98
N LEU A 84 19.10 -6.11 -6.74
CA LEU A 84 19.88 -6.48 -5.56
C LEU A 84 20.24 -7.96 -5.55
N GLU A 85 19.31 -8.83 -5.95
CA GLU A 85 19.55 -10.28 -6.06
C GLU A 85 20.61 -10.58 -7.13
N ALA A 86 20.53 -9.93 -8.29
CA ALA A 86 21.54 -10.06 -9.34
C ALA A 86 22.92 -9.57 -8.87
N GLN A 87 22.97 -8.46 -8.13
CA GLN A 87 24.23 -7.95 -7.57
C GLN A 87 24.79 -8.90 -6.51
N ALA A 88 23.96 -9.38 -5.58
CA ALA A 88 24.38 -10.32 -4.54
C ALA A 88 24.91 -11.64 -5.13
N LEU A 89 24.31 -12.11 -6.24
CA LEU A 89 24.80 -13.28 -6.97
C LEU A 89 26.17 -13.00 -7.59
N ALA A 90 26.35 -11.86 -8.26
CA ALA A 90 27.64 -11.46 -8.84
C ALA A 90 28.74 -11.32 -7.78
N ASP A 91 28.42 -10.72 -6.63
CA ASP A 91 29.35 -10.58 -5.50
C ASP A 91 29.73 -11.94 -4.93
N ARG A 92 28.77 -12.87 -4.82
CA ARG A 92 29.02 -14.24 -4.37
C ARG A 92 29.94 -15.01 -5.33
N GLU A 93 29.71 -14.90 -6.63
CA GLU A 93 30.59 -15.49 -7.64
C GLU A 93 32.00 -14.91 -7.57
N PHE A 94 32.11 -13.58 -7.41
CA PHE A 94 33.40 -12.91 -7.25
C PHE A 94 34.14 -13.36 -5.98
N ILE A 95 33.47 -13.48 -4.85
CA ILE A 95 34.05 -14.02 -3.61
C ILE A 95 34.55 -15.45 -3.83
N SER A 96 33.74 -16.30 -4.46
CA SER A 96 34.15 -17.69 -4.76
C SER A 96 35.40 -17.76 -5.66
N LEU A 97 35.51 -16.84 -6.62
CA LEU A 97 36.69 -16.71 -7.47
C LEU A 97 37.91 -16.26 -6.64
N LEU A 98 37.74 -15.28 -5.76
CA LEU A 98 38.80 -14.83 -4.85
C LEU A 98 39.26 -15.97 -3.92
N GLU A 99 38.35 -16.75 -3.36
CA GLU A 99 38.67 -17.91 -2.51
C GLU A 99 39.54 -18.95 -3.24
N ILE A 100 39.33 -19.15 -4.54
CA ILE A 100 40.14 -20.09 -5.34
C ILE A 100 41.47 -19.47 -5.77
N THR A 101 41.45 -18.19 -6.16
CA THR A 101 42.60 -17.52 -6.78
C THR A 101 43.59 -16.97 -5.78
N LEU A 102 43.14 -16.42 -4.64
CA LEU A 102 44.02 -15.85 -3.61
C LEU A 102 45.02 -16.88 -3.06
N PRO A 103 44.64 -18.10 -2.65
CA PRO A 103 45.60 -19.08 -2.16
C PRO A 103 46.61 -19.51 -3.22
N ARG A 104 46.19 -19.58 -4.50
CA ARG A 104 47.07 -19.89 -5.63
C ARG A 104 48.04 -18.76 -5.93
N MET A 105 47.60 -17.51 -5.86
CA MET A 105 48.47 -16.33 -6.04
C MET A 105 49.48 -16.20 -4.90
N ILE A 106 49.10 -16.53 -3.67
CA ILE A 106 50.02 -16.57 -2.52
C ILE A 106 51.03 -17.71 -2.70
N SER A 107 50.59 -18.93 -3.03
CA SER A 107 51.48 -20.10 -3.15
C SER A 107 52.44 -20.03 -4.33
N THR A 108 52.05 -19.37 -5.42
CA THR A 108 52.91 -19.13 -6.59
C THR A 108 53.81 -17.90 -6.43
N GLY A 109 53.70 -17.15 -5.32
CA GLY A 109 54.49 -15.94 -5.06
C GLY A 109 54.07 -14.74 -5.91
N TYR A 110 52.93 -14.80 -6.60
CA TYR A 110 52.36 -13.72 -7.39
C TYR A 110 51.83 -12.57 -6.52
N LEU A 111 51.29 -12.91 -5.34
CA LEU A 111 51.03 -11.98 -4.25
C LEU A 111 52.03 -12.26 -3.14
N THR A 112 52.97 -11.33 -2.95
CA THR A 112 53.88 -11.32 -1.80
C THR A 112 53.51 -10.14 -0.92
N ILE A 113 53.12 -10.41 0.33
CA ILE A 113 53.01 -9.35 1.33
C ILE A 113 54.44 -8.96 1.68
N ASN A 114 54.93 -7.89 1.07
CA ASN A 114 56.21 -7.32 1.46
C ASN A 114 56.01 -6.67 2.83
N GLU A 115 56.44 -7.33 3.90
CA GLU A 115 56.40 -6.81 5.28
C GLU A 115 57.08 -5.45 5.42
N ASN A 116 58.01 -5.11 4.51
CA ASN A 116 58.72 -3.84 4.49
C ASN A 116 58.01 -2.74 3.69
N SER A 117 56.84 -3.01 3.12
CA SER A 117 56.02 -2.00 2.44
C SER A 117 55.46 -1.01 3.46
N THR A 118 55.53 0.29 3.15
CA THR A 118 54.95 1.34 3.97
C THR A 118 53.44 1.17 4.23
N MET A 119 52.75 0.39 3.38
CA MET A 119 51.31 0.08 3.55
C MET A 119 51.02 -1.28 4.17
N ALA A 120 52.04 -2.11 4.43
CA ALA A 120 51.83 -3.42 5.07
C ALA A 120 51.27 -3.26 6.49
N SER A 121 51.76 -2.27 7.24
CA SER A 121 51.26 -1.92 8.58
C SER A 121 49.81 -1.42 8.55
N TYR A 122 49.44 -0.64 7.53
CA TYR A 122 48.06 -0.18 7.32
C TYR A 122 47.12 -1.37 7.11
N TRP A 123 47.39 -2.23 6.13
CA TRP A 123 46.55 -3.40 5.84
C TRP A 123 46.50 -4.40 7.00
N MET A 124 47.62 -4.63 7.70
CA MET A 124 47.65 -5.50 8.88
C MET A 124 46.78 -4.97 10.03
N ASN A 125 46.71 -3.64 10.20
CA ASN A 125 45.81 -3.05 11.19
C ASN A 125 44.35 -3.14 10.73
N THR A 126 44.04 -2.84 9.46
CA THR A 126 42.68 -2.94 8.92
C THR A 126 42.13 -4.37 8.98
N LEU A 127 42.97 -5.38 8.71
CA LEU A 127 42.60 -6.79 8.82
C LEU A 127 42.44 -7.27 10.27
N LYS A 128 43.15 -6.66 11.23
CA LYS A 128 42.96 -6.93 12.67
C LYS A 128 41.74 -6.22 13.25
N GLU A 129 41.37 -5.08 12.69
CA GLU A 129 40.17 -4.33 13.08
C GLU A 129 38.89 -4.89 12.46
N SER A 130 38.98 -5.65 11.37
CA SER A 130 37.83 -6.36 10.84
C SER A 130 37.42 -7.51 11.76
N ASP A 131 36.13 -7.62 12.07
CA ASP A 131 35.53 -8.66 12.92
C ASP A 131 35.48 -10.05 12.24
N VAL A 132 36.31 -10.24 11.23
CA VAL A 132 36.37 -11.42 10.38
C VAL A 132 37.56 -12.26 10.81
N ASP A 133 37.30 -13.49 11.23
CA ASP A 133 38.33 -14.44 11.66
C ASP A 133 39.06 -15.03 10.43
N TRP A 134 40.02 -14.25 9.89
CA TRP A 134 40.78 -14.59 8.67
C TRP A 134 41.53 -15.92 8.78
N ASP A 135 41.95 -16.33 9.98
CA ASP A 135 42.59 -17.62 10.24
C ASP A 135 41.63 -18.80 10.03
N LYS A 136 40.31 -18.57 10.09
CA LYS A 136 39.29 -19.57 9.76
C LYS A 136 39.06 -19.65 8.24
N LEU A 137 39.08 -18.52 7.55
CA LEU A 137 38.83 -18.43 6.10
C LEU A 137 40.00 -18.89 5.25
N LEU A 138 41.23 -18.68 5.72
CA LEU A 138 42.45 -19.05 4.99
C LEU A 138 42.94 -20.47 5.31
N LYS A 139 42.24 -21.21 6.17
CA LYS A 139 42.52 -22.64 6.36
C LYS A 139 42.14 -23.39 5.08
N PRO A 140 43.04 -24.23 4.53
CA PRO A 140 42.70 -25.04 3.38
C PRO A 140 41.59 -26.01 3.79
N VAL A 141 40.37 -25.77 3.31
CA VAL A 141 39.24 -26.68 3.52
C VAL A 141 39.45 -27.89 2.61
N PRO A 142 39.46 -29.13 3.13
CA PRO A 142 39.45 -30.31 2.29
C PRO A 142 38.17 -30.29 1.44
N ILE A 143 38.31 -30.60 0.15
CA ILE A 143 37.34 -30.42 -0.96
C ILE A 143 35.98 -31.17 -0.76
N SER A 144 35.68 -31.74 0.40
CA SER A 144 34.46 -32.51 0.67
C SER A 144 33.25 -31.69 1.17
N PHE A 145 33.26 -30.37 1.10
CA PHE A 145 32.14 -29.51 1.59
C PHE A 145 31.30 -28.83 0.50
N ILE A 146 31.58 -29.10 -0.78
CA ILE A 146 30.64 -28.74 -1.86
C ILE A 146 29.54 -29.80 -1.85
N ASP A 147 28.57 -29.68 -0.94
CA ASP A 147 27.20 -30.21 -1.04
C ASP A 147 26.50 -30.14 0.32
N LYS A 148 26.24 -28.93 0.83
CA LYS A 148 25.08 -28.68 1.70
C LYS A 148 24.56 -27.26 1.43
N PRO A 149 23.44 -27.08 0.72
CA PRO A 149 22.75 -25.81 0.76
C PRO A 149 22.32 -25.55 2.21
N SER A 150 22.61 -24.35 2.69
CA SER A 150 22.37 -23.86 4.04
C SER A 150 20.91 -24.08 4.44
N LEU A 151 20.69 -25.04 5.35
CA LEU A 151 19.39 -25.34 5.98
C LEU A 151 18.78 -24.15 6.73
N GLU A 152 19.56 -23.08 6.98
CA GLU A 152 19.10 -21.88 7.70
C GLU A 152 18.26 -20.94 6.80
N ILE A 153 18.53 -20.87 5.50
CA ILE A 153 17.78 -19.98 4.57
C ILE A 153 16.38 -20.53 4.28
N GLN A 154 16.20 -21.86 4.31
CA GLN A 154 14.89 -22.51 4.14
C GLN A 154 13.99 -22.34 5.37
N ASN A 155 14.56 -22.24 6.56
CA ASN A 155 13.78 -22.08 7.79
C ASN A 155 13.24 -20.66 7.96
N GLU A 156 14.00 -19.63 7.54
CA GLU A 156 13.58 -18.22 7.57
C GLU A 156 12.50 -17.91 6.51
N THR A 157 12.63 -18.51 5.33
CA THR A 157 11.60 -18.40 4.28
C THR A 157 10.31 -19.15 4.63
N ALA A 158 10.41 -20.28 5.34
CA ALA A 158 9.25 -21.00 5.85
C ALA A 158 8.53 -20.24 6.99
N THR A 159 9.25 -19.56 7.88
CA THR A 159 8.65 -18.75 8.94
C THR A 159 7.94 -17.51 8.39
N LEU A 160 8.52 -16.82 7.41
CA LEU A 160 7.88 -15.67 6.75
C LEU A 160 6.63 -16.05 5.94
N LEU A 161 6.61 -17.23 5.30
CA LEU A 161 5.41 -17.74 4.63
C LEU A 161 4.30 -18.14 5.61
N GLN A 162 4.67 -18.60 6.81
CA GLN A 162 3.72 -18.99 7.85
C GLN A 162 3.09 -17.76 8.53
N GLU A 163 3.86 -16.70 8.76
CA GLU A 163 3.35 -15.41 9.26
C GLU A 163 2.42 -14.71 8.25
N GLN A 164 2.69 -14.80 6.94
CA GLN A 164 1.78 -14.27 5.91
C GLN A 164 0.45 -15.05 5.86
N GLN A 165 0.49 -16.37 6.04
CA GLN A 165 -0.73 -17.19 6.10
C GLN A 165 -1.55 -16.95 7.37
N GLU A 166 -0.92 -16.69 8.52
CA GLU A 166 -1.61 -16.30 9.76
C GLU A 166 -2.24 -14.90 9.65
N TYR A 167 -1.63 -13.96 8.92
CA TYR A 167 -2.21 -12.65 8.67
C TYR A 167 -3.46 -12.74 7.77
N GLU A 168 -3.42 -13.54 6.71
CA GLU A 168 -4.57 -13.77 5.81
C GLU A 168 -5.71 -14.54 6.50
N GLN A 169 -5.42 -15.46 7.43
CA GLN A 169 -6.43 -16.17 8.21
C GLN A 169 -7.05 -15.33 9.35
N ASN A 170 -6.32 -14.36 9.91
CA ASN A 170 -6.82 -13.49 10.99
C ASN A 170 -7.54 -12.22 10.52
N THR A 171 -7.46 -11.86 9.23
CA THR A 171 -8.40 -10.89 8.66
C THR A 171 -9.77 -11.53 8.45
N GLN A 172 -10.55 -11.62 9.52
CA GLN A 172 -12.00 -11.78 9.36
C GLN A 172 -12.54 -10.56 8.61
N PRO A 173 -13.49 -10.72 7.65
CA PRO A 173 -14.25 -9.60 7.17
C PRO A 173 -14.94 -8.98 8.38
N VAL A 174 -14.74 -7.69 8.63
CA VAL A 174 -15.49 -6.93 9.63
C VAL A 174 -16.96 -7.20 9.34
N GLN A 175 -17.61 -8.00 10.18
CA GLN A 175 -19.06 -8.12 10.17
C GLN A 175 -19.58 -6.73 10.55
N PHE A 176 -20.17 -6.05 9.58
CA PHE A 176 -20.95 -4.87 9.85
C PHE A 176 -22.18 -5.34 10.63
N ASP A 177 -22.14 -5.18 11.95
CA ASP A 177 -23.32 -5.35 12.79
C ASP A 177 -24.40 -4.42 12.25
N ASN A 178 -25.42 -5.02 11.64
CA ASN A 178 -26.66 -4.35 11.28
C ASN A 178 -27.49 -4.17 12.55
N ASP A 179 -26.96 -3.43 13.53
CA ASP A 179 -27.78 -2.81 14.55
C ASP A 179 -28.40 -1.56 13.93
N ALA A 180 -29.43 -1.82 13.11
CA ALA A 180 -30.41 -0.84 12.74
C ALA A 180 -31.23 -0.50 13.99
N ASP A 181 -30.62 0.25 14.89
CA ASP A 181 -31.32 0.94 15.96
C ASP A 181 -32.33 1.89 15.32
N TYR A 182 -33.59 1.52 15.55
CA TYR A 182 -34.77 2.33 15.43
C TYR A 182 -34.49 3.73 16.03
N LEU A 183 -34.37 4.74 15.18
CA LEU A 183 -34.67 6.10 15.58
C LEU A 183 -36.08 6.44 15.08
N PRO A 184 -37.09 6.55 15.97
CA PRO A 184 -38.36 7.16 15.60
C PRO A 184 -38.07 8.65 15.36
N TRP A 185 -38.67 9.24 14.31
CA TRP A 185 -39.26 10.59 14.18
C TRP A 185 -39.46 10.89 12.68
#